data_AF-A0A1H2MVN5-F1
#
_entry.id   AF-A0A1H2MVN5-F1
#
_cell.length_a   1.000
_cell.length_b   1.000
_cell.length_c   1.000
_cell.angle_alpha   90.00
_cell.angle_beta   90.00
_cell.angle_gamma   90.00
#
_symmetry.space_group_name_H-M   'P 1'
#
loop_
_entity.id
_entity.type
_entity.pdbx_description
1 polymer ?
#
loop_
_entity_poly.entity_id
_entity_poly.type
_entity_poly.pdbx_seq_one_letter_code
_entity_poly.pdbx_strand_id
1 'polypeptide(L)'
;MNPTIQLSRAILDGLRQRATLATAEFYQKAGITAAVASPRFTVVPHGNNLFGVVDRQTGTERAEIAGHLNACRSAEDFESAARATKTTQRTVAYVARLMTRWAFVSAVMLAGFAFMGVSR
;
A
#
# COMPACT_ATOMS: atom_id res chain seq x y z
N MET A 1 -29.78 -17.33 -12.44
CA MET A 1 -29.00 -16.07 -12.50
C MET A 1 -29.56 -15.24 -13.66
N ASN A 2 -29.99 -14.00 -13.43
CA ASN A 2 -30.67 -13.22 -14.48
C ASN A 2 -29.62 -12.40 -15.28
N PRO A 3 -29.51 -12.58 -16.62
CA PRO A 3 -28.50 -11.92 -17.45
C PRO A 3 -28.61 -10.39 -17.44
N THR A 4 -29.79 -9.81 -17.29
CA THR A 4 -29.95 -8.34 -17.23
C THR A 4 -29.43 -7.73 -15.93
N ILE A 5 -29.48 -8.48 -14.82
CA ILE A 5 -28.93 -8.06 -13.52
C ILE A 5 -27.39 -8.09 -13.54
N GLN A 6 -26.78 -9.03 -14.27
CA GLN A 6 -25.33 -9.07 -14.42
C GLN A 6 -24.80 -7.92 -15.28
N LEU A 7 -25.50 -7.62 -16.38
CA LEU A 7 -25.16 -6.50 -17.25
C LEU A 7 -25.24 -5.17 -16.48
N SER A 8 -26.30 -4.93 -15.70
CA SER A 8 -26.42 -3.69 -14.92
C SER A 8 -25.32 -3.54 -13.87
N ARG A 9 -24.93 -4.64 -13.20
CA ARG A 9 -23.79 -4.65 -12.26
C ARG A 9 -22.46 -4.32 -12.96
N ALA A 10 -22.19 -4.95 -14.10
CA ALA A 10 -20.98 -4.67 -14.87
C ALA A 10 -20.90 -3.21 -15.34
N ILE A 11 -22.04 -2.63 -15.76
CA ILE A 11 -22.12 -1.21 -16.12
C ILE A 11 -21.86 -0.32 -14.90
N LEU A 12 -22.49 -0.61 -13.76
CA LEU A 12 -22.28 0.15 -12.51
C LEU A 12 -20.83 0.09 -12.04
N ASP A 13 -20.20 -1.07 -12.12
CA ASP A 13 -18.79 -1.23 -11.74
C ASP A 13 -17.87 -0.48 -12.70
N GLY A 14 -18.15 -0.50 -14.01
CA GLY A 14 -17.44 0.31 -15.00
C GLY A 14 -17.59 1.81 -14.75
N LEU A 15 -18.79 2.27 -14.36
CA LEU A 15 -19.03 3.67 -13.99
C LEU A 15 -18.29 4.06 -12.72
N ARG A 16 -18.27 3.20 -11.69
CA ARG A 16 -17.48 3.42 -10.47
C ARG A 16 -16.00 3.55 -10.77
N GLN A 17 -15.45 2.67 -11.59
CA GLN A 17 -14.05 2.74 -12.00
C GLN A 17 -13.74 4.08 -12.69
N ARG A 18 -14.57 4.51 -13.65
CA ARG A 18 -14.39 5.80 -14.32
C ARG A 18 -14.50 6.98 -13.37
N ALA A 19 -15.45 6.95 -12.43
CA ALA A 19 -15.60 8.00 -11.42
C ALA A 19 -14.35 8.10 -10.53
N THR A 20 -13.78 6.97 -10.10
CA THR A 20 -12.54 6.97 -9.31
C THR A 20 -11.34 7.51 -10.10
N LEU A 21 -11.21 7.16 -11.38
CA LEU A 21 -10.15 7.67 -12.25
C LEU A 21 -10.30 9.17 -12.50
N ALA A 22 -11.49 9.64 -12.84
CA ALA A 22 -11.76 11.06 -13.06
C ALA A 22 -11.47 11.91 -11.80
N THR A 23 -11.80 11.37 -10.62
CA THR A 23 -11.51 12.00 -9.33
C THR A 23 -10.00 12.09 -9.09
N ALA A 24 -9.25 11.02 -9.39
CA ALA A 24 -7.79 11.02 -9.28
C ALA A 24 -7.14 12.02 -10.25
N GLU A 25 -7.58 12.05 -11.51
CA GLU A 25 -7.12 13.00 -12.52
C GLU A 25 -7.44 14.46 -12.14
N PHE A 26 -8.62 14.72 -11.56
CA PHE A 26 -9.00 16.03 -11.05
C PHE A 26 -8.04 16.50 -9.95
N TYR A 27 -7.76 15.65 -8.96
CA TYR A 27 -6.81 15.99 -7.89
C TYR A 27 -5.40 16.23 -8.42
N GLN A 28 -4.94 15.41 -9.38
CA GLN A 28 -3.66 15.61 -10.04
C GLN A 28 -3.57 16.97 -10.75
N LYS A 29 -4.62 17.37 -11.48
CA LYS A 29 -4.69 18.68 -12.16
C LYS A 29 -4.78 19.85 -11.18
N ALA A 30 -5.43 19.65 -10.04
CA ALA A 30 -5.50 20.64 -8.97
C ALA A 30 -4.18 20.79 -8.19
N GLY A 31 -3.13 20.03 -8.54
CA GLY A 31 -1.87 20.01 -7.78
C GLY A 31 -2.00 19.37 -6.40
N ILE A 32 -3.15 18.76 -6.12
CA ILE A 32 -3.41 18.03 -4.89
C ILE A 32 -2.83 16.63 -5.12
N THR A 33 -1.64 16.37 -4.58
CA THR A 33 -1.04 15.03 -4.59
C THR A 33 -2.06 14.06 -4.01
N ALA A 34 -2.62 13.20 -4.87
CA ALA A 34 -3.80 12.39 -4.58
C ALA A 34 -3.67 11.63 -3.25
N ALA A 35 -4.24 12.22 -2.19
CA ALA A 35 -4.46 11.58 -0.91
C ALA A 35 -5.94 11.20 -0.80
N VAL A 36 -6.43 10.45 -1.79
CA VAL A 36 -7.72 9.73 -1.70
C VAL A 36 -7.48 8.27 -1.35
N ALA A 37 -6.32 7.95 -0.78
CA ALA A 37 -6.23 6.78 0.08
C ALA A 37 -6.80 7.22 1.42
N SER A 38 -7.94 6.68 1.82
CA SER A 38 -8.52 7.01 3.12
C SER A 38 -7.43 6.84 4.18
N PRO A 39 -7.15 7.89 5.00
CA PRO A 39 -5.99 7.93 5.88
C PRO A 39 -5.93 6.69 6.77
N ARG A 40 -4.77 6.04 6.84
CA ARG A 40 -4.66 4.71 7.48
C ARG A 40 -5.00 4.79 8.97
N PHE A 41 -4.66 5.92 9.58
CA PHE A 41 -4.96 6.19 10.98
C PHE A 41 -6.12 7.18 11.07
N THR A 42 -7.07 6.89 11.94
CA THR A 42 -8.23 7.74 12.20
C THR A 42 -8.25 8.16 13.65
N VAL A 43 -8.56 9.43 13.90
CA VAL A 43 -8.70 9.97 15.24
C VAL A 43 -10.15 9.79 15.70
N VAL A 44 -10.36 9.09 16.81
CA VAL A 44 -11.66 8.82 17.43
C VAL A 44 -11.70 9.51 18.79
N PRO A 45 -12.73 10.31 19.12
CA PRO A 45 -12.85 10.91 20.43
C PRO A 45 -13.29 9.87 21.48
N HIS A 46 -12.58 9.80 22.62
CA HIS A 46 -12.92 8.92 23.76
C HIS A 46 -13.59 9.67 24.92
N GLY A 47 -13.65 11.02 24.85
CA GLY A 47 -14.20 11.88 25.90
C GLY A 47 -13.10 12.47 26.79
N ASN A 48 -13.43 13.45 27.64
CA ASN A 48 -12.48 14.13 28.52
C ASN A 48 -11.22 14.68 27.80
N ASN A 49 -11.38 15.21 26.58
CA ASN A 49 -10.30 15.69 25.71
C ASN A 49 -9.26 14.63 25.31
N LEU A 50 -9.60 13.34 25.43
CA LEU A 50 -8.80 12.22 24.97
C LEU A 50 -9.27 11.77 23.58
N PHE A 51 -8.30 11.45 22.75
CA PHE A 51 -8.49 11.04 21.38
C PHE A 51 -7.63 9.80 21.09
N GLY A 52 -8.27 8.73 20.68
CA GLY A 52 -7.63 7.50 20.25
C GLY A 52 -7.24 7.59 18.77
N VAL A 53 -6.02 7.18 18.44
CA VAL A 53 -5.54 7.02 17.07
C VAL A 53 -5.66 5.55 16.68
N VAL A 54 -6.65 5.24 15.86
CA VAL A 54 -6.99 3.86 15.46
C VAL A 54 -6.45 3.56 14.07
N ASP A 55 -5.74 2.43 13.91
CA ASP A 55 -5.33 1.93 12.59
C ASP A 55 -6.52 1.25 11.91
N ARG A 56 -7.00 1.81 10.80
CA ARG A 56 -8.12 1.26 10.03
C ARG A 56 -7.86 -0.17 9.52
N GLN A 57 -6.60 -0.55 9.28
CA GLN A 57 -6.30 -1.88 8.76
C GLN A 57 -6.43 -2.99 9.80
N THR A 58 -6.15 -2.67 11.05
CA THR A 58 -6.12 -3.66 12.15
C THR A 58 -7.29 -3.47 13.11
N GLY A 59 -7.96 -2.32 13.08
CA GLY A 59 -8.99 -1.95 14.06
C GLY A 59 -8.43 -1.72 15.46
N THR A 60 -7.09 -1.65 15.61
CA THR A 60 -6.44 -1.49 16.90
C THR A 60 -6.10 -0.03 17.18
N GLU A 61 -6.30 0.37 18.44
CA GLU A 61 -5.87 1.67 18.92
C GLU A 61 -4.36 1.65 19.15
N ARG A 62 -3.65 2.59 18.52
CA ARG A 62 -2.18 2.70 18.57
C ARG A 62 -1.72 3.61 19.70
N ALA A 63 -2.49 4.64 19.98
CA ALA A 63 -2.17 5.65 20.97
C ALA A 63 -3.43 6.40 21.39
N GLU A 64 -3.55 6.69 22.68
CA GLU A 64 -4.53 7.62 23.23
C GLU A 64 -3.81 8.91 23.61
N ILE A 65 -4.29 10.04 23.08
CA ILE A 65 -3.59 11.32 23.16
C ILE A 65 -4.56 12.40 23.63
N ALA A 66 -4.11 13.18 24.62
CA ALA A 66 -4.83 14.36 25.06
C ALA A 66 -4.71 15.52 24.07
N GLY A 67 -5.85 16.09 23.68
CA GLY A 67 -5.94 17.23 22.78
C GLY A 67 -6.05 16.84 21.31
N HIS A 68 -7.03 17.42 20.61
CA HIS A 68 -7.34 17.10 19.21
C HIS A 68 -6.16 17.34 18.27
N LEU A 69 -5.47 18.48 18.43
CA LEU A 69 -4.33 18.84 17.57
C LEU A 69 -3.17 17.86 17.71
N ASN A 70 -2.90 17.40 18.92
CA ASN A 70 -1.84 16.43 19.19
C ASN A 70 -2.18 15.06 18.61
N ALA A 71 -3.43 14.64 18.71
CA ALA A 71 -3.90 13.41 18.11
C ALA A 71 -3.82 13.44 16.57
N CYS A 72 -4.17 14.57 15.94
CA CYS A 72 -4.01 14.75 14.50
C CYS A 72 -2.54 14.70 14.07
N ARG A 73 -1.63 15.37 14.79
CA ARG A 73 -0.18 15.30 14.51
C ARG A 73 0.36 13.88 14.63
N SER A 74 -0.03 13.17 15.69
CA SER A 74 0.42 11.80 15.89
C SER A 74 -0.12 10.86 14.80
N ALA A 75 -1.37 11.04 14.36
CA ALA A 75 -1.92 10.30 13.23
C ALA A 75 -1.08 10.53 11.96
N GLU A 76 -0.66 11.78 11.70
CA GLU A 76 0.20 12.12 10.57
C GLU A 76 1.61 11.50 10.69
N ASP A 77 2.20 11.51 11.89
CA ASP A 77 3.47 10.85 12.17
C ASP A 77 3.39 9.34 11.89
N PHE A 78 2.33 8.68 12.35
CA PHE A 78 2.09 7.26 12.07
C PHE A 78 1.90 7.00 10.58
N GLU A 79 1.23 7.90 9.84
CA GLU A 79 1.13 7.79 8.39
C GLU A 79 2.48 7.90 7.70
N SER A 80 3.32 8.86 8.09
CA SER A 80 4.64 9.06 7.51
C SER A 80 5.54 7.83 7.73
N ALA A 81 5.53 7.27 8.95
CA ALA A 81 6.24 6.05 9.29
C ALA A 81 5.72 4.82 8.51
N ALA A 82 4.40 4.72 8.34
CA ALA A 82 3.79 3.64 7.55
C ALA A 82 4.10 3.76 6.05
N ARG A 83 4.28 4.98 5.52
CA ARG A 83 4.72 5.20 4.13
C ARG A 83 6.19 4.83 3.94
N ALA A 84 7.06 5.23 4.88
CA ALA A 84 8.49 4.92 4.84
C ALA A 84 8.79 3.42 4.93
N THR A 85 8.03 2.68 5.73
CA THR A 85 8.16 1.21 5.82
C THR A 85 7.74 0.51 4.53
N LYS A 86 6.66 0.95 3.87
CA LYS A 86 6.21 0.39 2.58
C LYS A 86 7.23 0.61 1.45
N THR A 87 7.84 1.79 1.36
CA THR A 87 8.86 2.07 0.33
C THR A 87 10.11 1.23 0.54
N THR A 88 10.55 1.09 1.80
CA THR A 88 11.68 0.24 2.19
C THR A 88 11.39 -1.24 1.89
N GLN A 89 10.20 -1.75 2.22
CA GLN A 89 9.84 -3.13 1.95
C GLN A 89 9.85 -3.45 0.44
N ARG A 90 9.37 -2.53 -0.39
CA ARG A 90 9.33 -2.71 -1.85
C ARG A 90 10.72 -2.72 -2.48
N THR A 91 11.61 -1.86 -2.01
CA THR A 91 13.01 -1.80 -2.48
C THR A 91 13.78 -3.05 -2.07
N VAL A 92 13.65 -3.49 -0.82
CA VAL A 92 14.27 -4.74 -0.34
C VAL A 92 13.77 -5.96 -1.14
N ALA A 93 12.46 -6.06 -1.39
CA ALA A 93 11.90 -7.17 -2.18
C ALA A 93 12.39 -7.15 -3.64
N TYR A 94 12.59 -5.97 -4.22
CA TYR A 94 13.13 -5.82 -5.57
C TYR A 94 14.60 -6.27 -5.63
N VAL A 95 15.43 -5.81 -4.69
CA VAL A 95 16.84 -6.20 -4.60
C VAL A 95 16.97 -7.70 -4.33
N ALA A 96 16.16 -8.26 -3.44
CA ALA A 96 16.14 -9.70 -3.18
C ALA A 96 15.82 -10.51 -4.44
N ARG A 97 14.81 -10.10 -5.23
CA ARG A 97 14.50 -10.74 -6.52
C ARG A 97 15.66 -10.64 -7.50
N LEU A 98 16.28 -9.47 -7.60
CA LEU A 98 17.43 -9.28 -8.49
C LEU A 98 18.58 -10.22 -8.09
N MET A 99 18.90 -10.28 -6.81
CA MET A 99 19.93 -11.17 -6.24
C MET A 99 19.63 -12.64 -6.52
N THR A 100 18.40 -13.11 -6.26
CA THR A 100 18.02 -14.50 -6.56
C THR A 100 18.16 -14.82 -8.05
N ARG A 101 17.81 -13.88 -8.95
CA ARG A 101 17.94 -14.08 -10.40
C ARG A 101 19.40 -14.26 -10.82
N TRP A 102 20.29 -13.42 -10.32
CA TRP A 102 21.73 -13.54 -10.60
C TRP A 102 22.34 -14.79 -9.98
N ALA A 103 21.92 -15.18 -8.78
CA ALA A 103 22.35 -16.43 -8.14
C ALA A 103 22.00 -17.65 -9.01
N PHE A 104 20.77 -17.73 -9.53
CA PHE A 104 20.36 -18.81 -10.44
C PHE A 104 21.20 -18.82 -11.72
N VAL A 105 21.45 -17.66 -12.34
CA VAL A 105 22.29 -17.57 -13.55
C VAL A 105 23.70 -18.08 -13.27
N SER A 106 24.31 -17.68 -12.15
CA SER A 106 25.65 -18.14 -11.76
C SER A 106 25.70 -19.65 -11.50
N ALA A 107 24.67 -20.20 -10.86
CA ALA A 107 24.57 -21.63 -10.57
C ALA A 107 24.45 -22.47 -11.85
N VAL A 108 23.65 -22.02 -12.82
CA VAL A 108 23.54 -22.67 -14.14
C VAL A 108 24.87 -22.62 -14.89
N MET A 109 25.58 -21.49 -14.85
CA MET A 109 26.90 -21.36 -15.46
C MET A 109 27.92 -22.33 -14.84
N LEU A 110 27.98 -22.39 -13.51
CA LEU A 110 28.86 -23.31 -12.77
C LEU A 110 28.52 -24.76 -13.04
N ALA A 111 27.24 -25.13 -13.09
CA ALA A 111 26.79 -26.47 -13.42
C ALA A 111 27.18 -26.86 -14.85
N GLY A 112 27.00 -25.96 -15.82
CA GLY A 112 27.44 -26.17 -17.21
C GLY A 112 28.95 -26.35 -17.33
N PHE A 113 29.73 -25.55 -16.60
CA PHE A 113 31.19 -25.66 -16.56
C PHE A 113 31.64 -26.99 -15.95
N ALA A 114 31.05 -27.40 -14.81
CA ALA A 114 31.35 -28.68 -14.18
C ALA A 114 31.01 -29.87 -15.09
N PHE A 115 29.88 -29.80 -15.82
CA PHE A 115 29.47 -30.86 -16.73
C PHE A 115 30.44 -31.02 -17.91
N MET A 116 30.90 -29.92 -18.50
CA MET A 116 31.89 -29.96 -19.60
C MET A 116 33.30 -30.36 -19.12
N GLY A 117 33.63 -30.10 -17.86
CA GLY A 117 34.89 -30.54 -17.24
C GLY A 117 34.95 -32.03 -16.92
N VAL A 118 33.81 -32.66 -16.61
CA VAL A 118 33.71 -34.11 -16.32
C VAL A 118 33.73 -34.98 -17.59
N SER A 119 33.37 -34.40 -18.75
CA SER A 119 33.33 -35.12 -20.04
C SER A 119 34.67 -35.08 -20.82
N ARG A 120 35.77 -34.66 -20.19
CA ARG A 120 37.14 -34.69 -20.72
C ARG A 120 38.01 -35.58 -19.85
#